data_AF-A0A7X7FYK7-F1
#
_entry.id   AF-A0A7X7FYK7-F1
#
_cell.length_a   1.000
_cell.length_b   1.000
_cell.length_c   1.000
_cell.angle_alpha   90.00
_cell.angle_beta   90.00
_cell.angle_gamma   90.00
#
_symmetry.space_group_name_H-M   'P 1'
#
loop_
_entity.id
_entity.type
_entity.pdbx_description
1 polymer ?
#
loop_
_entity_poly.entity_id
_entity_poly.type
_entity_poly.pdbx_seq_one_letter_code
_entity_poly.pdbx_strand_id
1 'polypeptide(L)' 'TLGSAFAKEALAKGFKKISFDRGGYQYHGRVKAFAEAARKAGMEF' A
#
# COMPACT_ATOMS: atom_id res chain seq x y z
N THR A 1 -7.29 -5.96 6.45
CA THR A 1 -5.98 -6.35 5.88
C THR A 1 -4.96 -5.27 6.16
N LEU A 2 -3.69 -5.65 6.36
CA LEU A 2 -2.62 -4.74 6.80
C LEU A 2 -2.44 -3.53 5.85
N GLY A 3 -2.51 -3.76 4.53
CA GLY A 3 -2.37 -2.70 3.52
C GLY A 3 -3.47 -1.63 3.57
N SER A 4 -4.72 -2.01 3.89
CA SER A 4 -5.81 -1.04 4.00
C SER A 4 -5.76 -0.22 5.30
N ALA A 5 -5.27 -0.80 6.40
CA ALA A 5 -5.06 -0.07 7.65
C ALA A 5 -3.94 0.97 7.48
N PHE A 6 -2.82 0.57 6.87
CA PHE A 6 -1.72 1.48 6.54
C PHE A 6 -2.16 2.63 5.63
N ALA A 7 -2.88 2.32 4.54
CA ALA A 7 -3.37 3.32 3.61
C ALA A 7 -4.32 4.33 4.27
N LYS A 8 -5.25 3.87 5.13
CA LYS A 8 -6.13 4.77 5.88
C LYS A 8 -5.36 5.71 6.81
N GLU A 9 -4.37 5.20 7.52
CA GLU A 9 -3.58 6.01 8.45
C GLU A 9 -2.70 7.04 7.70
N ALA A 10 -2.12 6.64 6.58
CA ALA A 10 -1.32 7.52 5.75
C ALA A 10 -2.15 8.57 5.02
N LEU A 11 -3.36 8.24 4.56
CA LEU A 11 -4.33 9.22 4.05
C LEU A 11 -4.77 10.20 5.14
N ALA A 12 -4.98 9.74 6.38
CA ALA A 12 -5.28 10.60 7.52
C ALA A 12 -4.13 11.58 7.84
N LYS A 13 -2.88 11.18 7.57
CA LYS A 13 -1.70 12.05 7.64
C LYS A 13 -1.48 12.93 6.40
N GLY A 14 -2.34 12.83 5.38
CA GLY A 14 -2.28 13.63 4.16
C GLY A 14 -1.35 13.08 3.06
N PHE A 15 -0.81 11.88 3.22
CA PHE A 15 0.02 11.23 2.20
C PHE A 15 -0.85 10.56 1.14
N LYS A 16 -1.05 11.25 0.01
CA LYS A 16 -1.76 10.69 -1.15
C LYS A 16 -0.89 9.81 -2.04
N LYS A 17 0.36 10.23 -2.25
CA LYS A 17 1.27 9.58 -3.19
C LYS A 17 2.52 9.08 -2.48
N ILE A 18 2.77 7.78 -2.55
CA ILE A 18 3.95 7.14 -1.95
C ILE A 18 4.69 6.33 -3.00
N SER A 19 5.92 5.91 -2.70
CA SER A 19 6.61 4.88 -3.48
C SER A 19 6.56 3.58 -2.70
N PHE A 20 5.99 2.53 -3.29
CA PHE A 20 5.96 1.22 -2.66
C PHE A 20 7.24 0.46 -2.97
N ASP A 21 8.18 0.49 -2.03
CA ASP A 21 9.40 -0.29 -2.14
C ASP A 21 9.13 -1.77 -1.84
N ARG A 22 9.54 -2.62 -2.78
CA ARG A 22 9.38 -4.08 -2.69
C ARG A 22 10.60 -4.78 -2.12
N GLY A 23 11.64 -4.05 -1.68
CA GLY A 23 12.80 -4.59 -0.97
C GLY A 23 13.56 -5.72 -1.68
N GLY A 24 13.47 -5.81 -3.01
CA GLY A 24 14.05 -6.91 -3.79
C GLY A 24 13.17 -8.17 -3.90
N TYR A 25 11.99 -8.20 -3.27
CA TYR A 25 11.03 -9.30 -3.41
C TYR A 25 10.26 -9.22 -4.73
N GLN A 26 9.91 -10.38 -5.28
CA GLN A 26 9.03 -10.44 -6.44
C GLN A 26 7.65 -9.87 -6.08
N TYR A 27 7.07 -9.12 -7.03
CA TYR A 27 5.72 -8.58 -6.87
C TYR A 27 4.68 -9.69 -7.04
N HIS A 28 4.55 -10.54 -6.02
CA HIS A 28 3.69 -11.70 -6.01
C HIS A 28 3.19 -12.02 -4.60
N GLY A 29 2.17 -12.88 -4.50
CA GLY A 29 1.62 -13.36 -3.23
C GLY A 29 1.27 -12.23 -2.26
N ARG A 30 1.95 -12.21 -1.10
CA ARG A 30 1.70 -11.26 -0.01
C ARG A 30 2.01 -9.81 -0.39
N VAL A 31 3.06 -9.57 -1.19
CA VAL A 31 3.46 -8.21 -1.62
C VAL A 31 2.38 -7.60 -2.52
N LYS A 32 1.90 -8.39 -3.48
CA LYS A 32 0.79 -7.99 -4.37
C LYS A 32 -0.50 -7.78 -3.57
N ALA A 33 -0.83 -8.70 -2.67
CA ALA A 33 -2.04 -8.58 -1.84
C ALA A 33 -2.02 -7.33 -0.94
N PHE A 34 -0.86 -6.97 -0.39
CA PHE A 34 -0.68 -5.73 0.37
C PHE A 34 -0.87 -4.50 -0.51
N ALA A 35 -0.21 -4.48 -1.69
CA ALA A 35 -0.28 -3.36 -2.61
C ALA A 35 -1.70 -3.13 -3.15
N GLU A 36 -2.42 -4.19 -3.52
CA GLU A 36 -3.83 -4.10 -3.92
C GLU A 36 -4.73 -3.60 -2.77
N ALA A 37 -4.50 -4.06 -1.55
CA ALA A 37 -5.26 -3.61 -0.38
C ALA A 37 -5.01 -2.12 -0.05
N ALA A 38 -3.80 -1.63 -0.26
CA ALA A 38 -3.45 -0.22 -0.10
C ALA A 38 -4.02 0.65 -1.23
N ARG A 39 -3.95 0.19 -2.49
CA ARG A 39 -4.58 0.87 -3.64
C ARG A 39 -6.10 0.96 -3.51
N LYS A 40 -6.77 -0.12 -3.11
CA LYS A 40 -8.23 -0.13 -2.84
C LYS A 40 -8.65 0.84 -1.74
N ALA A 41 -7.75 1.15 -0.81
CA ALA A 41 -8.00 2.10 0.26
C ALA A 41 -7.76 3.56 -0.17
N GLY A 42 -7.44 3.82 -1.44
CA GLY A 42 -7.31 5.17 -2.01
C GLY A 42 -5.88 5.71 -2.06
N MET A 43 -4.88 4.84 -1.85
CA MET A 43 -3.47 5.22 -1.89
C MET A 43 -2.92 5.13 -3.32
N GLU A 44 -2.23 6.16 -3.78
CA GLU A 44 -1.68 6.23 -5.15
C GLU A 44 -0.18 5.93 -5.13
N PHE A 45 0.23 4.81 -5.73
CA PHE A 45 1.63 4.41 -5.91
C PHE A 45 1.80 3.34 -6.99
#